data_AF-A0A2A5XFT2-F1
#
_entry.id   AF-A0A2A5XFT2-F1
#
_cell.length_a   1.000
_cell.length_b   1.000
_cell.length_c   1.000
_cell.angle_alpha   90.00
_cell.angle_beta   90.00
_cell.angle_gamma   90.00
#
_symmetry.space_group_name_H-M   'P 1'
#
loop_
_entity.id
_entity.type
_entity.pdbx_description
1 polymer ?
#
loop_
_entity_poly.entity_id
_entity_poly.type
_entity_poly.pdbx_seq_one_letter_code
_entity_poly.pdbx_strand_id
1 'polypeptide(L)'
;METFIKLIDNSHFNLVFTGWGASTCILMIEMEKKSLLKNKKILIIEPSDKLENDKTFCFWAEKNDEIYQNFKSIISNSWTSIQINDNKSSLINPVEYFHVDSKDLYKWARKIITKYDIVHKREKVDLIEQHSKIKITTTKNQYFSEWVFDSRPPNFINLTDNQFNISQSFFGLKVNFNEKDLNPDVYHMMDFRVSQKKAT
;
A
#
# COMPACT_ATOMS: atom_id res chain seq x y z
N MET A 1 22.74 15.52 -45.42
CA MET A 1 23.33 14.58 -44.43
C MET A 1 22.63 14.89 -43.13
N GLU A 2 21.51 14.21 -42.86
CA GLU A 2 20.72 14.45 -41.65
C GLU A 2 21.41 13.77 -40.48
N THR A 3 21.84 14.59 -39.52
CA THR A 3 22.44 14.13 -38.27
C THR A 3 21.35 13.50 -37.42
N PHE A 4 21.23 12.17 -37.46
CA PHE A 4 20.43 11.43 -36.51
C PHE A 4 21.07 11.54 -35.12
N ILE A 5 20.65 12.54 -34.35
CA ILE A 5 20.90 12.56 -32.91
C ILE A 5 19.99 11.47 -32.32
N LYS A 6 20.55 10.29 -32.09
CA LYS A 6 19.92 9.28 -31.26
C LYS A 6 19.94 9.82 -29.83
N LEU A 7 18.90 10.58 -29.46
CA LEU A 7 18.59 10.85 -28.06
C LEU A 7 18.50 9.47 -27.41
N ILE A 8 19.48 9.14 -26.57
CA ILE A 8 19.41 7.93 -25.75
C ILE A 8 18.20 8.13 -24.87
N ASP A 9 17.11 7.42 -25.18
CA ASP A 9 15.82 7.55 -24.51
C ASP A 9 15.92 6.95 -23.10
N ASN A 10 16.59 7.68 -22.20
CA ASN A 10 16.69 7.32 -20.79
C ASN A 10 15.34 7.43 -20.06
N SER A 11 14.28 7.90 -20.75
CA SER A 11 12.94 8.10 -20.21
C SER A 11 12.02 6.87 -20.33
N HIS A 12 12.45 5.83 -21.07
CA HIS A 12 11.69 4.59 -21.18
C HIS A 12 11.98 3.60 -20.05
N PHE A 13 10.91 3.02 -19.50
CA PHE A 13 10.88 1.97 -18.48
C PHE A 13 9.99 0.82 -18.96
N ASN A 14 10.25 -0.40 -18.48
CA ASN A 14 9.35 -1.52 -18.76
C ASN A 14 8.12 -1.49 -17.84
N LEU A 15 8.33 -1.12 -16.58
CA LEU A 15 7.29 -1.05 -15.55
C LEU A 15 7.41 0.29 -14.82
N VAL A 16 6.27 0.93 -14.55
CA VAL A 16 6.20 2.10 -13.66
C VAL A 16 5.17 1.83 -12.57
N PHE A 17 5.54 2.08 -11.32
CA PHE A 17 4.62 2.16 -10.20
C PHE A 17 4.40 3.64 -9.85
N THR A 18 3.14 4.08 -9.85
CA THR A 18 2.78 5.43 -9.39
C THR A 18 2.11 5.32 -8.03
N GLY A 19 2.77 5.88 -7.02
CA GLY A 19 2.49 5.63 -5.61
C GLY A 19 3.29 4.44 -5.03
N TRP A 20 3.76 4.61 -3.80
CA TRP A 20 4.51 3.60 -3.06
C TRP A 20 3.81 3.25 -1.75
N GLY A 21 2.56 2.81 -1.87
CA GLY A 21 1.75 2.31 -0.77
C GLY A 21 1.86 0.79 -0.58
N ALA A 22 0.93 0.23 0.20
CA ALA A 22 0.84 -1.20 0.46
C ALA A 22 0.73 -2.02 -0.83
N SER A 23 -0.13 -1.59 -1.76
CA SER A 23 -0.37 -2.27 -3.04
C SER A 23 0.93 -2.43 -3.85
N THR A 24 1.68 -1.35 -4.06
CA THR A 24 2.99 -1.40 -4.73
C THR A 24 3.97 -2.31 -3.99
N CYS A 25 4.05 -2.22 -2.66
CA CYS A 25 4.97 -3.06 -1.88
C CYS A 25 4.64 -4.55 -2.01
N ILE A 26 3.36 -4.92 -1.82
CA ILE A 26 2.87 -6.29 -1.93
C ILE A 26 3.09 -6.81 -3.35
N LEU A 27 2.73 -6.02 -4.37
CA LEU A 27 2.91 -6.40 -5.77
C LEU A 27 4.39 -6.62 -6.11
N MET A 28 5.30 -5.74 -5.67
CA MET A 28 6.73 -5.93 -5.87
C MET A 28 7.25 -7.19 -5.21
N ILE A 29 6.80 -7.51 -3.99
CA ILE A 29 7.17 -8.74 -3.28
C ILE A 29 6.72 -9.98 -4.07
N GLU A 30 5.47 -10.00 -4.56
CA GLU A 30 4.96 -11.12 -5.34
C GLU A 30 5.63 -11.25 -6.71
N MET A 31 5.93 -10.12 -7.35
CA MET A 31 6.69 -10.10 -8.61
C MET A 31 8.13 -10.58 -8.42
N GLU A 32 8.78 -10.24 -7.31
CA GLU A 32 10.12 -10.76 -6.96
C GLU A 32 10.10 -12.28 -6.84
N LYS A 33 9.16 -12.84 -6.07
CA LYS A 33 9.00 -14.29 -5.88
C LYS A 33 8.86 -15.03 -7.20
N LYS A 34 8.11 -14.45 -8.14
CA LYS A 34 7.89 -14.98 -9.49
C LYS A 34 9.00 -14.60 -10.49
N SER A 35 10.09 -13.97 -10.04
CA SER A 35 11.20 -13.50 -10.87
C SER A 35 10.81 -12.52 -11.99
N LEU A 36 9.67 -11.83 -11.87
CA LEU A 36 9.13 -10.93 -12.89
C LEU A 36 9.85 -9.58 -12.98
N LEU A 37 10.68 -9.26 -11.98
CA LEU A 37 11.48 -8.03 -11.94
C LEU A 37 12.83 -8.17 -12.67
N LYS A 38 13.25 -9.39 -13.04
CA LYS A 38 14.54 -9.63 -13.69
C LYS A 38 14.58 -8.99 -15.08
N ASN A 39 15.69 -8.35 -15.42
CA ASN A 39 15.92 -7.71 -16.71
C ASN A 39 14.85 -6.67 -17.09
N LYS A 40 14.22 -6.04 -16.08
CA LYS A 40 13.27 -4.94 -16.27
C LYS A 40 13.88 -3.66 -15.70
N LYS A 41 13.82 -2.58 -16.47
CA LYS A 41 14.09 -1.23 -16.00
C LYS A 41 12.79 -0.68 -15.39
N ILE A 42 12.78 -0.42 -14.09
CA ILE A 42 11.58 -0.12 -13.32
C ILE A 42 11.68 1.28 -12.72
N LEU A 43 10.56 2.00 -12.71
CA LEU A 43 10.43 3.30 -12.05
C LEU A 43 9.36 3.25 -10.96
N ILE A 44 9.66 3.80 -9.80
CA ILE A 44 8.68 4.12 -8.76
C ILE A 44 8.60 5.64 -8.67
N ILE A 45 7.40 6.21 -8.79
CA ILE A 45 7.16 7.65 -8.62
C ILE A 45 6.28 7.86 -7.38
N GLU A 46 6.87 8.42 -6.33
CA GLU A 46 6.18 8.68 -5.06
C GLU A 46 6.78 9.93 -4.41
N PRO A 47 5.97 10.93 -4.00
CA PRO A 47 6.48 12.15 -3.37
C PRO A 47 7.13 11.95 -1.99
N SER A 48 6.73 10.90 -1.23
CA SER A 48 7.27 10.59 0.09
C SER A 48 8.45 9.59 0.07
N ASP A 49 9.34 9.67 1.07
CA ASP A 49 10.43 8.70 1.28
C ASP A 49 9.96 7.38 1.94
N LYS A 50 8.72 7.32 2.44
CA LYS A 50 8.12 6.13 3.08
C LYS A 50 8.98 5.53 4.21
N LEU A 51 9.55 6.40 5.05
CA LEU A 51 10.42 6.01 6.16
C LEU A 51 9.67 5.80 7.48
N GLU A 52 8.49 6.39 7.62
CA GLU A 52 7.71 6.38 8.86
C GLU A 52 6.66 5.27 8.90
N ASN A 53 6.24 4.89 10.11
CA ASN A 53 5.07 4.03 10.32
C ASN A 53 3.79 4.86 10.15
N ASP A 54 3.47 5.18 8.89
CA ASP A 54 2.36 6.06 8.51
C ASP A 54 1.01 5.34 8.40
N LYS A 55 1.01 3.99 8.45
CA LYS A 55 -0.17 3.15 8.20
C LYS A 55 -0.13 1.89 9.05
N THR A 56 -1.32 1.41 9.40
CA THR A 56 -1.54 0.11 10.04
C THR A 56 -2.07 -0.85 8.97
N PHE A 57 -1.43 -2.00 8.79
CA PHE A 57 -1.94 -3.07 7.94
C PHE A 57 -2.34 -4.25 8.79
N CYS A 58 -3.57 -4.69 8.64
CA CYS A 58 -4.04 -5.89 9.29
C CYS A 58 -4.78 -6.79 8.31
N PHE A 59 -4.76 -8.09 8.57
CA PHE A 59 -5.46 -9.08 7.77
C PHE A 59 -5.91 -10.26 8.63
N TRP A 60 -6.94 -10.95 8.15
CA TRP A 60 -7.44 -12.20 8.73
C TRP A 60 -6.88 -13.36 7.91
N ALA A 61 -6.35 -14.38 8.56
CA ALA A 61 -5.89 -15.59 7.89
C ALA A 61 -5.86 -16.79 8.84
N GLU A 62 -5.97 -17.98 8.28
CA GLU A 62 -5.51 -19.19 8.92
C GLU A 62 -3.99 -19.35 8.75
N LYS A 63 -3.33 -20.08 9.64
CA LYS A 63 -1.87 -20.29 9.56
C LYS A 63 -1.43 -21.13 8.36
N ASN A 64 -2.33 -21.86 7.72
CA ASN A 64 -2.07 -22.59 6.47
C ASN A 64 -2.23 -21.70 5.22
N ASP A 65 -2.84 -20.52 5.34
CA ASP A 65 -3.08 -19.64 4.20
C ASP A 65 -1.78 -19.08 3.62
N GLU A 66 -1.78 -18.90 2.30
CA GLU A 66 -0.62 -18.38 1.57
C GLU A 66 -0.23 -16.99 2.06
N ILE A 67 -1.20 -16.11 2.36
CA ILE A 67 -0.94 -14.76 2.87
C ILE A 67 -0.20 -14.80 4.22
N TYR A 68 -0.59 -15.69 5.13
CA TYR A 68 0.14 -15.83 6.40
C TYR A 68 1.56 -16.32 6.13
N GLN A 69 1.72 -17.39 5.35
CA GLN A 69 3.05 -17.95 5.06
C GLN A 69 3.98 -16.94 4.39
N ASN A 70 3.42 -16.11 3.50
CA ASN A 70 4.13 -15.08 2.76
C ASN A 70 4.60 -13.93 3.65
N PHE A 71 3.83 -13.55 4.68
CA PHE A 71 4.08 -12.34 5.46
C PHE A 71 4.43 -12.60 6.94
N LYS A 72 4.47 -13.86 7.40
CA LYS A 72 4.74 -14.22 8.80
C LYS A 72 6.01 -13.61 9.42
N SER A 73 7.02 -13.31 8.60
CA SER A 73 8.28 -12.72 9.06
C SER A 73 8.19 -11.23 9.41
N ILE A 74 7.12 -10.54 8.99
CA ILE A 74 6.88 -9.12 9.26
C ILE A 74 5.64 -8.87 10.11
N ILE A 75 4.99 -9.93 10.61
CA ILE A 75 3.88 -9.81 11.56
C ILE A 75 4.44 -9.30 12.88
N SER A 76 3.95 -8.14 13.33
CA SER A 76 4.35 -7.54 14.60
C SER A 76 3.37 -7.81 15.74
N ASN A 77 2.13 -8.21 15.44
CA ASN A 77 1.23 -8.77 16.45
C ASN A 77 0.18 -9.72 15.85
N SER A 78 -0.42 -10.55 16.70
CA SER A 78 -1.50 -11.48 16.32
C SER A 78 -2.52 -11.63 17.45
N TRP A 79 -3.79 -11.82 17.10
CA TRP A 79 -4.86 -12.08 18.05
C TRP A 79 -5.68 -13.29 17.64
N THR A 80 -6.02 -14.13 18.61
CA THR A 80 -6.92 -15.30 18.48
C THR A 80 -8.31 -15.05 19.05
N SER A 81 -8.53 -13.86 19.64
CA SER A 81 -9.80 -13.47 20.24
C SER A 81 -10.09 -11.99 20.00
N ILE A 82 -11.39 -11.69 19.93
CA ILE A 82 -11.91 -10.33 19.79
C ILE A 82 -12.79 -9.96 20.98
N GLN A 83 -12.85 -8.68 21.28
CA GLN A 83 -13.79 -8.09 22.21
C GLN A 83 -14.51 -6.94 21.52
N ILE A 84 -15.84 -6.93 21.64
CA ILE A 84 -16.70 -5.86 21.12
C ILE A 84 -17.35 -5.19 22.34
N ASN A 85 -17.16 -3.88 22.48
CA ASN A 85 -17.59 -3.12 23.67
C ASN A 85 -17.05 -3.78 24.96
N ASP A 86 -17.87 -3.84 26.02
CA ASP A 86 -17.50 -4.48 27.31
C ASP A 86 -17.94 -5.95 27.38
N ASN A 87 -18.28 -6.57 26.24
CA ASN A 87 -18.64 -7.97 26.23
C ASN A 87 -17.42 -8.86 26.52
N LYS A 88 -17.68 -10.08 26.99
CA LYS A 88 -16.63 -11.08 27.13
C LYS A 88 -15.96 -11.34 25.78
N SER A 89 -14.64 -11.48 25.79
CA SER A 89 -13.91 -11.85 24.58
C SER A 89 -14.36 -13.20 24.04
N SER A 90 -14.32 -13.33 22.71
CA SER A 90 -14.69 -14.54 21.98
C SER A 90 -13.56 -14.96 21.06
N LEU A 91 -13.32 -16.27 20.97
CA LEU A 91 -12.35 -16.84 20.04
C LEU A 91 -12.83 -16.63 18.60
N ILE A 92 -11.89 -16.39 17.68
CA ILE A 92 -12.14 -16.19 16.25
C ILE A 92 -11.67 -17.37 15.39
N ASN A 93 -11.42 -18.53 16.01
CA ASN A 93 -11.03 -19.75 15.30
C ASN A 93 -11.97 -20.06 14.10
N PRO A 94 -11.45 -20.58 12.98
CA PRO A 94 -10.05 -20.98 12.77
C PRO A 94 -9.12 -19.83 12.37
N VAL A 95 -9.64 -18.63 12.14
CA VAL A 95 -8.86 -17.47 11.68
C VAL A 95 -8.20 -16.73 12.84
N GLU A 96 -7.05 -16.14 12.57
CA GLU A 96 -6.36 -15.19 13.45
C GLU A 96 -6.31 -13.82 12.78
N TYR A 97 -6.28 -12.77 13.60
CA TYR A 97 -6.09 -11.41 13.12
C TYR A 97 -4.63 -11.02 13.27
N PHE A 98 -3.98 -10.60 12.19
CA PHE A 98 -2.55 -10.29 12.15
C PHE A 98 -2.34 -8.82 11.87
N HIS A 99 -1.35 -8.25 12.54
CA HIS A 99 -0.91 -6.87 12.35
C HIS A 99 0.51 -6.83 11.78
N VAL A 100 0.72 -5.94 10.82
CA VAL A 100 2.00 -5.64 10.18
C VAL A 100 2.23 -4.14 10.23
N ASP A 101 3.40 -3.73 10.76
CA ASP A 101 3.82 -2.33 10.71
C ASP A 101 4.14 -1.91 9.26
N SER A 102 3.69 -0.73 8.83
CA SER A 102 3.97 -0.27 7.45
C SER A 102 5.47 -0.12 7.18
N LYS A 103 6.24 0.27 8.20
CA LYS A 103 7.71 0.41 8.12
C LYS A 103 8.39 -0.90 7.69
N ASP A 104 7.90 -2.05 8.13
CA ASP A 104 8.52 -3.35 7.87
C ASP A 104 8.17 -3.84 6.46
N LEU A 105 6.94 -3.56 6.00
CA LEU A 105 6.56 -3.74 4.61
C LEU A 105 7.40 -2.85 3.66
N TYR A 106 7.58 -1.56 4.00
CA TYR A 106 8.43 -0.66 3.23
C TYR A 106 9.90 -1.07 3.25
N LYS A 107 10.41 -1.55 4.40
CA LYS A 107 11.78 -2.07 4.52
C LYS A 107 12.00 -3.28 3.63
N TRP A 108 11.02 -4.18 3.51
CA TRP A 108 11.11 -5.29 2.57
C TRP A 108 11.13 -4.79 1.13
N ALA A 109 10.19 -3.93 0.73
CA ALA A 109 10.17 -3.36 -0.62
C ALA A 109 11.49 -2.65 -0.97
N ARG A 110 12.11 -1.94 -0.02
CA ARG A 110 13.44 -1.32 -0.20
C ARG A 110 14.55 -2.34 -0.49
N LYS A 111 14.56 -3.51 0.16
CA LYS A 111 15.52 -4.58 -0.17
C LYS A 111 15.38 -5.03 -1.62
N ILE A 112 14.16 -5.10 -2.13
CA ILE A 112 13.89 -5.41 -3.54
C ILE A 112 14.48 -4.30 -4.43
N ILE A 113 14.24 -3.03 -4.10
CA ILE A 113 14.81 -1.89 -4.83
C ILE A 113 16.35 -1.99 -4.93
N THR A 114 17.03 -2.40 -3.86
CA THR A 114 18.51 -2.54 -3.87
C THR A 114 19.02 -3.71 -4.72
N LYS A 115 18.16 -4.64 -5.12
CA LYS A 115 18.53 -5.88 -5.83
C LYS A 115 18.27 -5.83 -7.34
N TYR A 116 17.40 -4.94 -7.80
CA TYR A 116 16.94 -4.86 -9.19
C TYR A 116 17.20 -3.46 -9.77
N ASP A 117 17.08 -3.31 -11.09
CA ASP A 117 17.18 -2.00 -11.77
C ASP A 117 15.91 -1.18 -11.55
N ILE A 118 15.75 -0.69 -10.32
CA ILE A 118 14.60 0.09 -9.87
C ILE A 118 15.07 1.48 -9.47
N VAL A 119 14.54 2.49 -10.14
CA VAL A 119 14.76 3.89 -9.80
C VAL A 119 13.55 4.42 -9.03
N HIS A 120 13.78 5.09 -7.90
CA HIS A 120 12.75 5.85 -7.19
C HIS A 120 12.90 7.35 -7.51
N LYS A 121 11.80 7.99 -7.91
CA LYS A 121 11.70 9.44 -8.13
C LYS A 121 10.72 10.06 -7.14
N ARG A 122 11.19 11.08 -6.44
CA ARG A 122 10.45 11.86 -5.45
C ARG A 122 9.64 12.96 -6.13
N GLU A 123 8.65 12.52 -6.88
CA GLU A 123 7.83 13.38 -7.73
C GLU A 123 6.37 13.02 -7.53
N LYS A 124 5.49 13.98 -7.83
CA LYS A 124 4.06 13.75 -7.93
C LYS A 124 3.73 13.52 -9.39
N VAL A 125 2.98 12.46 -9.67
CA VAL A 125 2.41 12.25 -11.00
C VAL A 125 1.17 13.11 -11.14
N ASP A 126 1.12 13.90 -12.20
CA ASP A 126 0.02 14.80 -12.50
C ASP A 126 -0.95 14.13 -13.48
N LEU A 127 -0.43 13.40 -14.48
CA LEU A 127 -1.24 12.81 -15.54
C LEU A 127 -0.63 11.50 -16.06
N ILE A 128 -1.50 10.54 -16.42
CA ILE A 128 -1.14 9.28 -17.08
C ILE A 128 -2.03 9.15 -18.31
N GLU A 129 -1.42 8.97 -19.49
CA GLU A 129 -2.10 8.92 -20.78
C GLU A 129 -1.66 7.70 -21.57
N GLN A 130 -2.62 7.01 -22.20
CA GLN A 130 -2.34 5.89 -23.10
C GLN A 130 -2.29 6.36 -24.56
N HIS A 131 -1.14 6.19 -25.19
CA HIS A 131 -0.95 6.36 -26.64
C HIS A 131 -0.37 5.07 -27.23
N SER A 132 0.68 5.15 -28.07
CA SER A 132 1.45 3.98 -28.52
C SER A 132 2.29 3.34 -27.39
N LYS A 133 2.66 4.14 -26.38
CA LYS A 133 3.18 3.75 -25.07
C LYS A 133 2.41 4.51 -24.00
N ILE A 134 2.45 4.06 -22.75
CA ILE A 134 1.90 4.82 -21.62
C ILE A 134 2.85 5.97 -21.32
N LYS A 135 2.34 7.21 -21.34
CA LYS A 135 3.07 8.41 -20.95
C LYS A 135 2.68 8.81 -19.53
N ILE A 136 3.69 9.07 -18.69
CA ILE A 136 3.54 9.51 -17.30
C ILE A 136 4.14 10.90 -17.20
N THR A 137 3.32 11.89 -16.84
CA THR A 137 3.74 13.28 -16.69
C THR A 137 3.78 13.67 -15.23
N THR A 138 4.91 14.21 -14.79
CA THR A 138 5.07 14.90 -13.51
C THR A 138 5.24 16.39 -13.78
N THR A 139 5.30 17.19 -12.72
CA THR A 139 5.49 18.64 -12.83
C THR A 139 6.82 19.01 -13.52
N LYS A 140 7.83 18.13 -13.46
CA LYS A 140 9.18 18.42 -13.96
C LYS A 140 9.60 17.53 -15.13
N ASN A 141 9.01 16.34 -15.28
CA ASN A 141 9.51 15.30 -16.17
C ASN A 141 8.39 14.57 -16.90
N GLN A 142 8.80 13.84 -17.93
CA GLN A 142 7.97 12.88 -18.64
C GLN A 142 8.69 11.54 -18.70
N TYR A 143 7.94 10.46 -18.50
CA TYR A 143 8.41 9.08 -18.56
C TYR A 143 7.50 8.26 -19.46
N PHE A 144 8.02 7.17 -20.02
CA PHE A 144 7.27 6.29 -20.91
C PHE A 144 7.39 4.84 -20.47
N SER A 145 6.27 4.11 -20.46
CA SER A 145 6.23 2.72 -20.03
C SER A 145 5.39 1.82 -20.93
N GLU A 146 5.69 0.53 -20.91
CA GLU A 146 4.81 -0.52 -21.44
C GLU A 146 3.67 -0.81 -20.45
N TRP A 147 3.97 -0.81 -19.16
CA TRP A 147 3.01 -1.08 -18.08
C TRP A 147 3.09 -0.04 -16.97
N VAL A 148 1.93 0.40 -16.49
CA VAL A 148 1.83 1.28 -15.33
C VAL A 148 0.88 0.67 -14.31
N PHE A 149 1.33 0.58 -13.07
CA PHE A 149 0.53 0.22 -11.91
C PHE A 149 0.24 1.49 -11.11
N ASP A 150 -0.98 2.02 -11.24
CA ASP A 150 -1.38 3.24 -10.54
C ASP A 150 -2.08 2.93 -9.22
N SER A 151 -1.42 3.29 -8.13
CA SER A 151 -1.89 3.12 -6.75
C SER A 151 -2.11 4.45 -6.05
N ARG A 152 -2.05 5.57 -6.78
CA ARG A 152 -2.33 6.89 -6.22
C ARG A 152 -3.80 6.95 -5.78
N PRO A 153 -4.13 7.73 -4.73
CA PRO A 153 -5.51 8.03 -4.41
C PRO A 153 -6.23 8.61 -5.65
N PRO A 154 -7.45 8.15 -5.97
CA PRO A 154 -8.19 8.67 -7.10
C PRO A 154 -8.53 10.15 -6.87
N ASN A 155 -8.71 10.89 -7.96
CA ASN A 155 -9.18 12.27 -7.87
C ASN A 155 -10.69 12.29 -7.63
N PHE A 156 -11.09 12.53 -6.39
CA PHE A 156 -12.49 12.53 -5.97
C PHE A 156 -13.31 13.76 -6.46
N ILE A 157 -12.68 14.73 -7.13
CA ILE A 157 -13.36 15.96 -7.61
C ILE A 157 -14.43 15.67 -8.69
N ASN A 158 -14.32 14.54 -9.39
CA ASN A 158 -15.18 14.20 -10.54
C ASN A 158 -15.98 12.89 -10.35
N LEU A 159 -16.46 12.58 -9.14
CA LEU A 159 -17.44 11.50 -8.98
C LEU A 159 -18.77 11.98 -9.57
N THR A 160 -19.01 11.70 -10.85
CA THR A 160 -20.19 12.14 -11.61
C THR A 160 -21.46 11.38 -11.27
N ASP A 161 -21.34 10.22 -10.63
CA ASP A 161 -22.46 9.34 -10.34
C ASP A 161 -22.72 9.22 -8.84
N ASN A 162 -23.68 10.00 -8.33
CA ASN A 162 -24.11 9.98 -6.93
C ASN A 162 -24.91 8.71 -6.56
N GLN A 163 -25.14 7.78 -7.49
CA GLN A 163 -26.05 6.66 -7.24
C GLN A 163 -25.46 5.57 -6.33
N PHE A 164 -24.14 5.40 -6.27
CA PHE A 164 -23.50 4.29 -5.55
C PHE A 164 -22.20 4.65 -4.81
N ASN A 165 -22.05 5.88 -4.33
CA ASN A 165 -20.85 6.29 -3.56
C ASN A 165 -21.19 6.44 -2.07
N ILE A 166 -20.50 5.67 -1.21
CA ILE A 166 -20.47 5.88 0.24
C ILE A 166 -19.13 6.50 0.60
N SER A 167 -19.14 7.75 1.02
CA SER A 167 -17.95 8.45 1.51
C SER A 167 -17.69 8.06 2.97
N GLN A 168 -16.87 7.03 3.19
CA GLN A 168 -16.47 6.64 4.54
C GLN A 168 -15.14 7.30 4.93
N SER A 169 -15.20 8.28 5.83
CA SER A 169 -14.00 8.91 6.39
C SER A 169 -13.65 8.27 7.73
N PHE A 170 -12.43 7.75 7.85
CA PHE A 170 -11.90 7.27 9.12
C PHE A 170 -10.85 8.26 9.62
N PHE A 171 -11.02 8.76 10.83
CA PHE A 171 -10.01 9.50 11.56
C PHE A 171 -9.53 8.64 12.73
N GLY A 172 -8.23 8.36 12.77
CA GLY A 172 -7.60 7.53 13.79
C GLY A 172 -6.72 8.37 14.71
N LEU A 173 -6.75 8.05 16.01
CA LEU A 173 -5.84 8.61 17.00
C LEU A 173 -4.98 7.50 17.59
N LYS A 174 -3.67 7.76 17.70
CA LYS A 174 -2.78 6.95 18.53
C LYS A 174 -2.73 7.58 19.91
N VAL A 175 -3.20 6.85 20.92
CA VAL A 175 -3.29 7.32 22.31
C VAL A 175 -2.35 6.52 23.21
N ASN A 176 -1.87 7.14 24.27
CA ASN A 176 -1.12 6.48 25.33
C ASN A 176 -1.96 6.54 26.61
N PHE A 177 -2.15 5.40 27.26
CA PHE A 177 -2.88 5.30 28.53
C PHE A 177 -1.90 5.37 29.70
N ASN A 178 -2.30 6.03 30.79
CA ASN A 178 -1.51 6.10 32.02
C ASN A 178 -1.63 4.80 32.84
N GLU A 179 -2.72 4.04 32.66
CA GLU A 179 -3.00 2.78 33.33
C GLU A 179 -3.33 1.68 32.30
N LYS A 180 -3.10 0.42 32.66
CA LYS A 180 -3.35 -0.74 31.77
C LYS A 180 -4.81 -1.18 31.89
N ASP A 181 -5.72 -0.43 31.28
CA ASP A 181 -7.15 -0.80 31.25
C ASP A 181 -7.51 -1.79 30.14
N LEU A 182 -6.62 -1.98 29.16
CA LEU A 182 -6.88 -2.83 28.00
C LEU A 182 -6.00 -4.08 27.99
N ASN A 183 -6.63 -5.24 27.79
CA ASN A 183 -5.91 -6.49 27.57
C ASN A 183 -5.27 -6.50 26.17
N PRO A 184 -3.92 -6.51 26.06
CA PRO A 184 -3.23 -6.47 24.76
C PRO A 184 -3.35 -7.78 23.95
N ASP A 185 -3.71 -8.89 24.60
CA ASP A 185 -3.85 -10.21 23.98
C ASP A 185 -5.19 -10.40 23.27
N VAL A 186 -6.09 -9.41 23.38
CA VAL A 186 -7.41 -9.40 22.75
C VAL A 186 -7.47 -8.25 21.75
N TYR A 187 -7.98 -8.51 20.55
CA TYR A 187 -8.27 -7.43 19.62
C TYR A 187 -9.57 -6.73 20.03
N HIS A 188 -9.42 -5.50 20.54
CA HIS A 188 -10.56 -4.64 20.88
C HIS A 188 -11.10 -4.01 19.60
N MET A 189 -12.30 -4.44 19.20
CA MET A 189 -13.00 -3.90 18.05
C MET A 189 -13.64 -2.54 18.37
N MET A 190 -14.18 -1.89 17.34
CA MET A 190 -14.86 -0.60 17.46
C MET A 190 -15.93 -0.61 18.55
N ASP A 191 -16.01 0.48 19.31
CA ASP A 191 -17.08 0.69 20.29
C ASP A 191 -18.35 1.18 19.57
N PHE A 192 -19.37 0.32 19.54
CA PHE A 192 -20.65 0.60 18.87
C PHE A 192 -21.67 1.28 19.78
N ARG A 193 -21.32 1.58 21.04
CA ARG A 193 -22.23 2.22 22.00
C ARG A 193 -22.33 3.73 21.80
N VAL A 194 -21.46 4.30 20.98
CA VAL A 194 -21.53 5.71 20.59
C VAL A 194 -22.68 5.93 19.61
N SER A 195 -23.43 7.03 19.80
CA SER A 195 -24.61 7.35 18.97
C SER A 195 -24.22 7.59 17.51
N GLN A 196 -24.76 6.78 16.60
CA GLN A 196 -24.54 6.88 15.15
C GLN A 196 -25.54 7.82 14.45
N LYS A 197 -26.53 8.37 15.16
CA LYS A 197 -27.65 9.14 14.55
C LYS A 197 -27.24 10.41 13.78
N LYS A 198 -26.01 10.89 14.02
CA LYS A 198 -25.44 12.07 13.33
C LYS A 198 -24.14 11.73 12.58
N ALA A 199 -23.77 10.46 12.50
CA ALA A 199 -22.63 10.04 11.70
C ALA A 199 -23.06 10.12 10.23
N THR A 200 -22.45 11.03 9.48
CA THR A 200 -22.60 11.18 8.03
C THR A 200 -21.77 10.15 7.29
#